data_AF-A0A972W2F7-F1
#
_entry.id   AF-A0A972W2F7-F1
#
_cell.length_a   1.000
_cell.length_b   1.000
_cell.length_c   1.000
_cell.angle_alpha   90.00
_cell.angle_beta   90.00
_cell.angle_gamma   90.00
#
_symmetry.space_group_name_H-M   'P 1'
#
loop_
_entity.id
_entity.type
_entity.pdbx_description
1 polymer ?
#
loop_
_entity_poly.entity_id
_entity_poly.type
_entity_poly.pdbx_seq_one_letter_code
_entity_poly.pdbx_strand_id
1 'polypeptide(L)'
;MDIFITKWIYRKTDKFFSYNSSFLSDILVKIYSQILNNFDLIHLHWVGHGFMSSNFLLNIKHEKLIITFHDFYFVTGGCHVPGDCSNYLRVCSNCPAKSYIGDFQLKNFNQKKVLFQSKKIFAIAPSEIMASKLRGSSLGSLLYDIKIIPNPIDISLFKPLKSDFYNDSVFLKLPKDKPCLLFVANNLVDYNKGL
;
A
#
# COMPACT_ATOMS: atom_id res chain seq x y z
N MET A 1 -21.62 -7.79 7.34
CA MET A 1 -22.00 -6.96 6.18
C MET A 1 -20.78 -6.12 5.83
N ASP A 2 -20.07 -6.49 4.77
CA ASP A 2 -18.84 -5.83 4.38
C ASP A 2 -19.17 -4.54 3.61
N ILE A 3 -18.56 -3.41 4.00
CA ILE A 3 -18.76 -2.13 3.33
C ILE A 3 -17.49 -1.78 2.54
N PHE A 4 -17.63 -1.65 1.22
CA PHE A 4 -16.59 -1.14 0.34
C PHE A 4 -16.86 0.35 0.03
N ILE A 5 -16.00 1.24 0.51
CA ILE A 5 -16.06 2.68 0.20
C ILE A 5 -15.19 2.91 -1.05
N THR A 6 -15.74 3.44 -2.15
CA THR A 6 -15.05 3.43 -3.46
C THR A 6 -15.02 4.75 -4.25
N LYS A 7 -15.25 5.94 -3.66
CA LYS A 7 -15.30 7.18 -4.46
C LYS A 7 -14.62 8.39 -3.84
N TRP A 8 -13.44 8.79 -4.35
CA TRP A 8 -12.72 10.00 -3.91
C TRP A 8 -11.91 10.68 -5.01
N ILE A 9 -11.85 12.02 -4.94
CA ILE A 9 -11.18 12.90 -5.91
C ILE A 9 -9.66 12.83 -5.69
N TYR A 10 -8.98 12.25 -6.67
CA TYR A 10 -7.54 12.05 -6.70
C TYR A 10 -6.85 13.09 -7.59
N ARG A 11 -5.69 13.58 -7.17
CA ARG A 11 -4.72 14.27 -8.06
C ARG A 11 -3.64 13.28 -8.45
N LYS A 12 -3.65 12.87 -9.72
CA LYS A 12 -2.62 12.03 -10.32
C LYS A 12 -1.29 12.76 -10.31
N THR A 13 -0.29 12.16 -9.67
CA THR A 13 1.11 12.59 -9.79
C THR A 13 1.86 11.49 -10.52
N ASP A 14 2.70 11.84 -11.49
CA ASP A 14 3.50 10.89 -12.29
C ASP A 14 4.59 10.17 -11.48
N LYS A 15 4.75 10.53 -10.21
CA LYS A 15 5.65 9.88 -9.25
C LYS A 15 4.79 9.05 -8.31
N PHE A 16 5.23 7.83 -7.95
CA PHE A 16 4.61 6.93 -6.96
C PHE A 16 4.56 7.55 -5.55
N PHE A 17 3.83 8.65 -5.42
CA PHE A 17 3.76 9.49 -4.26
C PHE A 17 2.32 9.91 -4.01
N SER A 18 1.82 9.59 -2.83
CA SER A 18 0.51 10.01 -2.36
C SER A 18 0.65 11.11 -1.33
N TYR A 19 -0.10 12.18 -1.54
CA TYR A 19 -0.38 13.14 -0.48
C TYR A 19 -1.78 12.90 0.10
N ASN A 20 -1.88 12.98 1.42
CA ASN A 20 -3.16 13.02 2.12
C ASN A 20 -3.46 14.49 2.50
N SER A 21 -3.95 15.28 1.54
CA SER A 21 -4.85 16.40 1.89
C SER A 21 -6.23 15.80 2.03
N SER A 22 -6.74 15.68 3.24
CA SER A 22 -8.16 15.42 3.43
C SER A 22 -8.94 16.58 2.81
N PHE A 23 -9.54 16.35 1.64
CA PHE A 23 -10.63 17.15 1.07
C PHE A 23 -12.01 16.63 1.49
N LEU A 24 -12.04 15.57 2.29
CA LEU A 24 -13.22 15.16 3.05
C LEU A 24 -13.67 16.34 3.91
N SER A 25 -14.88 16.84 3.67
CA SER A 25 -15.52 17.76 4.60
C SER A 25 -15.66 17.10 5.97
N ASP A 26 -15.57 17.87 7.05
CA ASP A 26 -15.71 17.36 8.43
C ASP A 26 -17.01 16.56 8.64
N ILE A 27 -18.03 16.83 7.82
CA ILE A 27 -19.31 16.11 7.79
C ILE A 27 -19.11 14.65 7.34
N LEU A 28 -18.38 14.44 6.23
CA LEU A 28 -18.14 13.09 5.73
C LEU A 28 -17.22 12.30 6.68
N VAL A 29 -16.24 12.96 7.30
CA VAL A 29 -15.45 12.37 8.38
C VAL A 29 -16.35 11.87 9.51
N LYS A 30 -17.29 12.71 9.99
CA LYS A 30 -18.22 12.31 11.06
C LYS A 30 -19.11 11.12 10.66
N ILE A 31 -19.69 11.15 9.45
CA ILE A 31 -20.57 10.08 8.96
C ILE A 31 -19.80 8.76 8.88
N TYR A 32 -18.65 8.74 8.21
CA TYR A 32 -17.88 7.50 8.08
C TYR A 32 -17.35 7.02 9.42
N SER A 33 -16.91 7.91 10.33
CA SER A 33 -16.51 7.52 11.68
C SER A 33 -17.66 6.88 12.46
N GLN A 34 -18.90 7.39 12.33
CA GLN A 34 -20.07 6.76 12.96
C GLN A 34 -20.36 5.37 12.39
N ILE A 35 -20.26 5.20 11.08
CA ILE A 35 -20.44 3.90 10.42
C ILE A 35 -19.38 2.91 10.91
N LEU A 36 -18.11 3.32 10.92
CA LEU A 36 -17.00 2.48 11.34
C LEU A 36 -17.09 2.08 12.82
N ASN A 37 -17.69 2.91 13.67
CA ASN A 37 -17.91 2.60 15.08
C ASN A 37 -18.86 1.41 15.32
N ASN A 38 -19.65 1.00 14.31
CA ASN A 38 -20.57 -0.14 14.43
C ASN A 38 -19.91 -1.50 14.15
N PHE A 39 -18.62 -1.53 13.82
CA PHE A 39 -17.88 -2.76 13.55
C PHE A 39 -17.02 -3.15 14.74
N ASP A 40 -16.79 -4.45 14.95
CA ASP A 40 -15.88 -4.92 16.00
C ASP A 40 -14.41 -4.75 15.63
N LEU A 41 -14.12 -4.74 14.32
CA LEU A 41 -12.77 -4.74 13.77
C LEU A 41 -12.69 -3.85 12.53
N ILE A 42 -11.58 -3.13 12.41
CA ILE A 42 -11.24 -2.35 11.22
C ILE A 42 -9.96 -2.91 10.63
N HIS A 43 -10.07 -3.45 9.42
CA HIS A 43 -8.95 -3.97 8.64
C HIS A 43 -8.82 -3.17 7.34
N LEU A 44 -7.74 -2.39 7.27
CA LEU A 44 -7.44 -1.52 6.14
C LEU A 44 -6.55 -2.25 5.13
N HIS A 45 -7.01 -2.33 3.88
CA HIS A 45 -6.20 -2.72 2.73
C HIS A 45 -5.93 -1.48 1.89
N TRP A 46 -4.76 -0.88 2.08
CA TRP A 46 -4.29 0.28 1.31
C TRP A 46 -5.21 1.52 1.37
N VAL A 47 -4.76 2.59 2.02
CA VAL A 47 -5.53 3.86 2.15
C VAL A 47 -4.84 5.04 1.46
N GLY A 48 -4.01 4.74 0.46
CA GLY A 48 -3.29 5.73 -0.32
C GLY A 48 -4.21 6.73 -1.05
N HIS A 49 -3.60 7.67 -1.76
CA HIS A 49 -4.30 8.60 -2.66
C HIS A 49 -5.45 9.41 -2.05
N GLY A 50 -5.43 9.75 -0.75
CA GLY A 50 -6.47 10.59 -0.16
C GLY A 50 -7.67 9.82 0.40
N PHE A 51 -7.68 8.48 0.32
CA PHE A 51 -8.85 7.68 0.69
C PHE A 51 -9.20 7.79 2.19
N MET A 52 -8.24 7.55 3.07
CA MET A 52 -8.37 7.82 4.50
C MET A 52 -7.12 8.52 5.00
N SER A 53 -7.27 9.75 5.49
CA SER A 53 -6.17 10.50 6.07
C SER A 53 -5.78 9.96 7.45
N SER A 54 -4.54 10.16 7.87
CA SER A 54 -4.12 9.82 9.24
C SER A 54 -4.97 10.56 10.28
N ASN A 55 -5.42 11.78 9.96
CA ASN A 55 -6.34 12.53 10.81
C ASN A 55 -7.73 11.89 10.90
N PHE A 56 -8.25 11.35 9.79
CA PHE A 56 -9.49 10.58 9.81
C PHE A 56 -9.35 9.35 10.73
N LEU A 57 -8.27 8.57 10.54
CA LEU A 57 -8.00 7.36 11.33
C LEU A 57 -7.82 7.66 12.82
N LEU A 58 -7.26 8.81 13.18
CA LEU A 58 -7.15 9.27 14.56
C LEU A 58 -8.52 9.53 15.21
N ASN A 59 -9.51 9.97 14.43
CA ASN A 59 -10.86 10.30 14.91
C ASN A 59 -11.79 9.09 15.00
N ILE A 60 -11.36 7.90 14.56
CA ILE A 60 -12.12 6.66 14.74
C ILE A 60 -11.99 6.22 16.21
N LYS A 61 -13.07 5.74 16.83
CA LYS A 61 -13.03 5.34 18.26
C LYS A 61 -12.17 4.10 18.50
N HIS A 62 -12.08 3.19 17.54
CA HIS A 62 -11.27 1.97 17.64
C HIS A 62 -9.82 2.25 17.99
N GLU A 63 -9.35 1.63 19.06
CA GLU A 63 -7.94 1.71 19.47
C GLU A 63 -7.05 0.78 18.65
N LYS A 64 -7.62 -0.30 18.10
CA LYS A 64 -6.90 -1.33 17.34
C LYS A 64 -7.24 -1.21 15.87
N LEU A 65 -6.21 -1.21 15.03
CA LEU A 65 -6.33 -1.20 13.57
C LEU A 65 -5.49 -2.34 13.00
N ILE A 66 -6.06 -3.10 12.07
CA ILE A 66 -5.28 -4.02 11.24
C ILE A 66 -5.00 -3.33 9.92
N ILE A 67 -3.75 -3.36 9.45
CA ILE A 67 -3.35 -2.75 8.19
C ILE A 67 -2.56 -3.76 7.37
N THR A 68 -3.04 -4.11 6.18
CA THR A 68 -2.25 -4.85 5.20
C THR A 68 -1.40 -3.87 4.38
N PHE A 69 -0.08 -4.05 4.47
CA PHE A 69 0.92 -3.23 3.81
C PHE A 69 1.20 -3.75 2.40
N HIS A 70 0.44 -3.24 1.43
CA HIS A 70 0.68 -3.51 0.01
C HIS A 70 1.87 -2.74 -0.56
N ASP A 71 2.30 -1.68 0.12
CA ASP A 71 3.43 -0.85 -0.23
C ASP A 71 3.98 -0.10 1.00
N PHE A 72 4.94 0.81 0.79
CA PHE A 72 5.60 1.55 1.86
C PHE A 72 4.89 2.82 2.31
N TYR A 73 3.71 3.13 1.76
CA TYR A 73 3.03 4.40 1.98
C TYR A 73 2.91 4.75 3.46
N PHE A 74 2.45 3.81 4.29
CA PHE A 74 2.18 4.04 5.71
C PHE A 74 3.43 4.33 6.56
N VAL A 75 4.60 3.87 6.13
CA VAL A 75 5.86 4.08 6.87
C VAL A 75 6.73 5.20 6.27
N THR A 76 6.29 5.83 5.17
CA THR A 76 6.99 6.95 4.53
C THR A 76 6.19 8.25 4.63
N GLY A 77 6.80 9.35 4.21
CA GLY A 77 6.12 10.64 4.03
C GLY A 77 5.10 10.65 2.88
N GLY A 78 5.01 9.58 2.08
CA GLY A 78 4.00 9.46 1.02
C GLY A 78 4.42 8.66 -0.20
N CYS A 79 5.69 8.28 -0.36
CA CYS A 79 6.09 7.40 -1.46
C CYS A 79 5.60 5.96 -1.23
N HIS A 80 5.16 5.31 -2.30
CA HIS A 80 4.74 3.91 -2.29
C HIS A 80 5.94 2.96 -2.44
N VAL A 81 6.98 3.42 -3.14
CA VAL A 81 8.25 2.70 -3.29
C VAL A 81 9.38 3.65 -2.89
N PRO A 82 10.17 3.33 -1.85
CA PRO A 82 11.24 4.21 -1.38
C PRO A 82 12.48 4.17 -2.28
N GLY A 83 12.66 3.13 -3.11
CA GLY A 83 13.90 2.94 -3.88
C GLY A 83 15.11 2.94 -2.95
N ASP A 84 16.14 3.73 -3.30
CA ASP A 84 17.35 3.91 -2.51
C ASP A 84 17.20 4.93 -1.37
N CYS A 85 16.04 5.58 -1.23
CA CYS A 85 15.80 6.56 -0.18
C CYS A 85 15.68 5.86 1.19
N SER A 86 16.56 6.22 2.12
CA SER A 86 16.60 5.69 3.49
C SER A 86 15.99 6.63 4.54
N ASN A 87 15.44 7.78 4.15
CA ASN A 87 14.94 8.79 5.10
C ASN A 87 13.82 8.24 6.01
N TYR A 88 13.01 7.30 5.51
CA TYR A 88 11.93 6.66 6.29
C TYR A 88 12.43 5.83 7.48
N LEU A 89 13.73 5.47 7.51
CA LEU A 89 14.36 4.81 8.65
C LEU A 89 14.51 5.75 9.86
N ARG A 90 14.42 7.08 9.67
CA ARG A 90 14.50 8.08 10.74
C ARG A 90 13.32 9.04 10.70
N VAL A 91 13.31 9.94 9.70
CA VAL A 91 12.28 10.94 9.45
C VAL A 91 12.24 11.21 7.94
N CYS A 92 11.06 11.12 7.32
CA CYS A 92 10.90 11.51 5.92
C CYS A 92 10.91 13.03 5.75
N SER A 93 12.10 13.60 5.61
CA SER A 93 12.33 14.98 5.14
C SER A 93 13.09 14.98 3.81
N ASN A 94 13.19 16.15 3.14
CA ASN A 94 14.02 16.35 1.94
C ASN A 94 13.90 15.26 0.87
N CYS A 95 12.66 14.91 0.51
CA CYS A 95 12.39 13.77 -0.34
C CYS A 95 13.00 13.92 -1.75
N PRO A 96 13.79 12.93 -2.23
CA PRO A 96 14.40 12.98 -3.57
C PRO A 96 13.36 12.92 -4.69
N ALA A 97 12.20 12.29 -4.43
CA ALA A 97 11.08 12.27 -5.36
C ALA A 97 10.32 13.61 -5.45
N LYS A 98 10.82 14.70 -4.82
CA LYS A 98 10.17 16.03 -4.78
C LYS A 98 9.52 16.38 -6.12
N SER A 99 8.23 16.65 -6.10
CA SER A 99 7.49 17.33 -7.17
C SER A 99 6.99 18.65 -6.62
N TYR A 100 7.77 19.70 -6.88
CA TYR A 100 7.39 21.13 -6.92
C TYR A 100 6.66 21.83 -5.76
N ILE A 101 6.13 21.15 -4.73
CA ILE A 101 5.30 21.83 -3.72
C ILE A 101 5.66 21.36 -2.30
N GLY A 102 6.35 22.22 -1.54
CA GLY A 102 6.44 22.19 -0.07
C GLY A 102 7.01 20.94 0.64
N ASP A 103 7.05 20.99 1.97
CA ASP A 103 7.50 19.90 2.85
C ASP A 103 6.34 18.99 3.31
N PHE A 104 5.48 18.61 2.37
CA PHE A 104 4.32 17.76 2.68
C PHE A 104 4.70 16.37 3.18
N GLN A 105 5.87 15.87 2.79
CA GLN A 105 6.38 14.56 3.22
C GLN A 105 6.60 14.55 4.73
N LEU A 106 7.21 15.61 5.26
CA LEU A 106 7.48 15.74 6.69
C LEU A 106 6.16 15.87 7.47
N LYS A 107 5.23 16.70 6.98
CA LYS A 107 3.90 16.85 7.59
C LYS A 107 3.14 15.51 7.64
N ASN A 108 3.09 14.79 6.53
CA ASN A 108 2.40 13.50 6.44
C ASN A 108 3.08 12.44 7.33
N PHE A 109 4.41 12.40 7.33
CA PHE A 109 5.17 11.51 8.21
C PHE A 109 4.87 11.77 9.68
N ASN A 110 4.85 13.04 10.10
CA ASN A 110 4.53 13.41 11.48
C ASN A 110 3.09 13.07 11.86
N GLN A 111 2.12 13.27 10.96
CA GLN A 111 0.73 12.86 11.21
C GLN A 111 0.59 11.34 11.34
N LYS A 112 1.30 10.56 10.53
CA LYS A 112 1.38 9.10 10.67
C LYS A 112 2.05 8.69 11.98
N LYS A 113 3.10 9.39 12.40
CA LYS A 113 3.74 9.17 13.69
C LYS A 113 2.75 9.29 14.84
N VAL A 114 1.95 10.36 14.85
CA VAL A 114 0.89 10.55 15.86
C VAL A 114 -0.13 9.40 15.80
N LEU A 115 -0.57 8.99 14.60
CA LEU A 115 -1.46 7.84 14.46
C LEU A 115 -0.88 6.55 15.05
N PHE A 116 0.38 6.23 14.74
CA PHE A 116 1.06 5.03 15.21
C PHE A 116 1.31 5.05 16.73
N GLN A 117 1.49 6.24 17.31
CA GLN A 117 1.61 6.39 18.77
C GLN A 117 0.26 6.29 19.49
N SER A 118 -0.83 6.73 18.85
CA SER A 118 -2.17 6.79 19.45
C SER A 118 -2.99 5.50 19.27
N LYS A 119 -2.61 4.60 18.36
CA LYS A 119 -3.38 3.39 18.01
C LYS A 119 -2.49 2.15 18.04
N LYS A 120 -3.06 1.01 18.46
CA LYS A 120 -2.42 -0.32 18.33
C LYS A 120 -2.58 -0.82 16.90
N ILE A 121 -1.56 -0.61 16.08
CA ILE A 121 -1.57 -1.03 14.68
C ILE A 121 -0.95 -2.42 14.54
N PHE A 122 -1.76 -3.37 14.11
CA PHE A 122 -1.34 -4.72 13.73
C PHE A 122 -1.06 -4.71 12.22
N ALA A 123 0.18 -4.93 11.84
CA ALA A 123 0.58 -4.97 10.45
C ALA A 123 0.46 -6.38 9.87
N ILE A 124 -0.04 -6.46 8.65
CA ILE A 124 0.06 -7.64 7.79
C ILE A 124 1.01 -7.28 6.64
N ALA A 125 2.11 -8.00 6.53
CA ALA A 125 3.08 -7.87 5.45
C ALA A 125 2.95 -9.07 4.47
N PRO A 126 2.96 -8.83 3.15
CA PRO A 126 2.85 -9.91 2.16
C PRO A 126 4.12 -10.74 2.00
N SER A 127 5.24 -10.35 2.62
CA SER A 127 6.51 -11.08 2.52
C SER A 127 7.45 -10.76 3.68
N GLU A 128 8.45 -11.62 3.88
CA GLU A 128 9.56 -11.39 4.82
C GLU A 128 10.32 -10.10 4.52
N ILE A 129 10.54 -9.78 3.23
CA ILE A 129 11.26 -8.57 2.81
C ILE A 129 10.48 -7.32 3.25
N MET A 130 9.15 -7.30 3.06
CA MET A 130 8.33 -6.19 3.53
C MET A 130 8.36 -6.11 5.05
N ALA A 131 8.16 -7.23 5.75
CA ALA A 131 8.17 -7.27 7.21
C ALA A 131 9.49 -6.74 7.80
N SER A 132 10.63 -7.17 7.24
CA SER A 132 11.96 -6.69 7.64
C SER A 132 12.11 -5.17 7.46
N LYS A 133 11.69 -4.63 6.31
CA LYS A 133 11.74 -3.18 6.06
C LYS A 133 10.79 -2.40 6.96
N LEU A 134 9.61 -2.94 7.27
CA LEU A 134 8.70 -2.33 8.25
C LEU A 134 9.38 -2.27 9.62
N ARG A 135 9.93 -3.38 10.13
CA ARG A 135 10.65 -3.42 11.42
C ARG A 135 11.80 -2.42 11.49
N GLY A 136 12.53 -2.26 10.39
CA GLY A 136 13.65 -1.31 10.30
C GLY A 136 13.24 0.16 10.17
N SER A 137 11.97 0.45 9.87
CA SER A 137 11.50 1.82 9.69
C SER A 137 11.15 2.52 11.01
N SER A 138 11.33 3.85 11.05
CA SER A 138 11.04 4.66 12.25
C SER A 138 9.57 4.64 12.65
N LEU A 139 8.65 4.56 11.69
CA LEU A 139 7.22 4.37 11.99
C LEU A 139 6.90 2.91 12.28
N GLY A 140 7.51 1.96 11.58
CA GLY A 140 7.23 0.55 11.78
C GLY A 140 7.72 0.00 13.13
N SER A 141 8.68 0.64 13.78
CA SER A 141 9.07 0.34 15.17
C SER A 141 7.97 0.66 16.19
N LEU A 142 6.96 1.43 15.81
CA LEU A 142 5.77 1.75 16.61
C LEU A 142 4.61 0.78 16.34
N LEU A 143 4.76 -0.17 15.41
CA LEU A 143 3.73 -1.19 15.17
C LEU A 143 3.59 -2.09 16.40
N TYR A 144 2.36 -2.46 16.70
CA TYR A 144 2.05 -3.32 17.83
C TYR A 144 2.47 -4.78 17.56
N ASP A 145 2.23 -5.27 16.34
CA ASP A 145 2.67 -6.58 15.87
C ASP A 145 2.80 -6.56 14.35
N ILE A 146 3.58 -7.49 13.80
CA ILE A 146 3.74 -7.70 12.35
C ILE A 146 3.58 -9.19 12.05
N LYS A 147 2.52 -9.54 11.31
CA LYS A 147 2.30 -10.88 10.76
C LYS A 147 2.58 -10.92 9.28
N ILE A 148 3.08 -12.06 8.81
CA ILE A 148 3.38 -12.28 7.40
C ILE A 148 2.27 -13.15 6.83
N ILE A 149 1.48 -12.58 5.92
CA ILE A 149 0.39 -13.25 5.23
C ILE A 149 0.54 -12.89 3.74
N PRO A 150 1.03 -13.82 2.90
CA PRO A 150 1.22 -13.57 1.48
C PRO A 150 -0.08 -13.22 0.75
N ASN A 151 0.05 -12.50 -0.36
CA ASN A 151 -1.08 -12.26 -1.25
C ASN A 151 -1.57 -13.59 -1.85
N PRO A 152 -2.89 -13.87 -1.81
CA PRO A 152 -3.42 -15.12 -2.34
C PRO A 152 -3.42 -15.11 -3.87
N ILE A 153 -3.39 -16.31 -4.45
CA ILE A 153 -3.66 -16.55 -5.86
C ILE A 153 -4.68 -17.68 -5.99
N ASP A 154 -5.64 -17.54 -6.91
CA ASP A 154 -6.66 -18.56 -7.13
C ASP A 154 -6.07 -19.75 -7.90
N ILE A 155 -5.75 -20.82 -7.19
CA ILE A 155 -5.16 -22.05 -7.77
C ILE A 155 -6.16 -22.87 -8.60
N SER A 156 -7.46 -22.56 -8.53
CA SER A 156 -8.44 -23.20 -9.41
C SER A 156 -8.31 -22.68 -10.84
N LEU A 157 -7.92 -21.40 -10.98
CA LEU A 157 -7.66 -20.68 -12.22
C LEU A 157 -6.19 -20.78 -12.66
N PHE A 158 -5.26 -20.46 -11.76
CA PHE A 158 -3.82 -20.45 -12.02
C PHE A 158 -3.20 -21.80 -11.67
N LYS A 159 -3.26 -22.73 -12.63
CA LYS A 159 -2.67 -24.06 -12.50
C LYS A 159 -2.04 -24.51 -13.83
N PRO A 160 -1.06 -25.42 -13.79
CA PRO A 160 -0.53 -26.02 -15.00
C PRO A 160 -1.67 -26.65 -15.83
N LEU A 161 -1.69 -26.34 -17.12
CA LEU A 161 -2.61 -27.00 -18.05
C LEU A 161 -2.08 -28.40 -18.36
N LYS A 162 -2.97 -29.40 -18.39
CA LYS A 162 -2.62 -30.80 -18.73
C LYS A 162 -2.46 -31.03 -20.23
N SER A 163 -3.01 -30.14 -21.06
CA SER A 163 -2.95 -30.26 -22.51
C SER A 163 -1.81 -29.45 -23.08
N ASP A 164 -1.41 -29.86 -24.28
CA ASP A 164 -0.57 -29.13 -25.23
C ASP A 164 -1.26 -27.85 -25.75
N PHE A 165 -2.01 -27.15 -24.90
CA PHE A 165 -2.75 -25.92 -25.24
C PHE A 165 -1.84 -24.88 -25.93
N TYR A 166 -0.57 -24.82 -25.55
CA TYR A 166 0.42 -23.94 -26.19
C TYR A 166 0.79 -24.39 -27.62
N ASN A 167 0.80 -25.69 -27.90
CA ASN A 167 1.10 -26.25 -29.22
C ASN A 167 -0.12 -26.17 -30.17
N ASP A 168 -1.33 -26.28 -29.64
CA ASP A 168 -2.59 -26.21 -30.40
C ASP A 168 -3.18 -24.78 -30.45
N SER A 169 -2.57 -23.84 -29.73
CA SER A 169 -2.93 -22.43 -29.73
C SER A 169 -2.63 -21.80 -31.08
N VAL A 170 -3.70 -21.39 -31.79
CA VAL A 170 -3.59 -20.59 -33.03
C VAL A 170 -2.89 -19.24 -32.78
N PHE A 171 -2.88 -18.77 -31.52
CA PHE A 171 -2.39 -17.44 -31.13
C PHE A 171 -0.93 -17.41 -30.66
N LEU A 172 -0.41 -18.51 -30.11
CA LEU A 172 0.93 -18.60 -29.52
C LEU A 172 1.72 -19.71 -30.21
N LYS A 173 2.29 -19.41 -31.39
CA LYS A 173 3.13 -20.33 -32.19
C LYS A 173 4.55 -20.44 -31.61
N LEU A 174 4.69 -20.95 -30.38
CA LEU A 174 5.98 -21.06 -29.71
C LEU A 174 6.85 -22.19 -30.31
N PRO A 175 8.17 -22.01 -30.44
CA PRO A 175 9.06 -23.05 -30.95
C PRO A 175 9.20 -24.22 -29.96
N LYS A 176 9.07 -25.46 -30.45
CA LYS A 176 9.11 -26.69 -29.64
C LYS A 176 10.52 -27.08 -29.20
N ASP A 177 11.52 -26.81 -30.04
CA ASP A 177 12.90 -27.30 -29.85
C ASP A 177 13.83 -26.21 -29.28
N LYS A 178 13.26 -25.12 -28.75
CA LYS A 178 14.02 -24.00 -28.21
C LYS A 178 13.46 -23.57 -26.86
N PRO A 179 14.33 -23.18 -25.90
CA PRO A 179 13.88 -22.54 -24.68
C PRO A 179 13.05 -21.29 -25.00
N CYS A 180 11.89 -21.18 -24.38
CA CYS A 180 11.03 -19.99 -24.46
C CYS A 180 11.10 -19.22 -23.13
N LEU A 181 11.38 -17.92 -23.19
CA LEU A 181 11.37 -17.03 -22.04
C LEU A 181 10.13 -16.14 -22.10
N LEU A 182 9.27 -16.21 -21.07
CA LEU A 182 8.15 -15.30 -20.91
C LEU A 182 8.51 -14.23 -19.87
N PHE A 183 8.38 -12.96 -20.27
CA PHE A 183 8.47 -11.81 -19.39
C PHE A 183 7.13 -11.08 -19.38
N VAL A 184 6.60 -10.80 -18.19
CA VAL A 184 5.31 -10.08 -18.02
C VAL A 184 5.50 -8.96 -17.02
N ALA A 185 5.16 -7.74 -17.43
CA ALA A 185 5.11 -6.59 -16.54
C ALA A 185 3.90 -5.72 -16.89
N ASN A 186 3.31 -5.11 -15.87
CA ASN A 186 2.21 -4.15 -16.05
C ASN A 186 2.68 -2.87 -16.75
N ASN A 187 3.95 -2.48 -16.56
CA ASN A 187 4.56 -1.34 -17.22
C ASN A 187 6.03 -1.67 -17.53
N LEU A 188 6.40 -1.63 -18.81
CA LEU A 188 7.73 -1.99 -19.29
C LEU A 188 8.79 -0.91 -19.05
N VAL A 189 8.38 0.32 -18.74
CA VAL A 189 9.30 1.43 -18.41
C VAL A 189 9.43 1.68 -16.90
N ASP A 190 8.80 0.86 -16.07
CA ASP A 190 8.96 0.93 -14.61
C ASP A 190 10.20 0.14 -14.18
N TYR A 191 11.27 0.85 -13.78
CA TYR A 191 12.53 0.26 -13.30
C TYR A 191 12.34 -0.72 -12.13
N ASN A 192 11.24 -0.61 -11.38
CA ASN A 192 10.93 -1.56 -10.31
C ASN A 192 10.54 -2.96 -10.82
N LYS A 193 10.46 -3.16 -12.14
CA LYS A 193 10.13 -4.44 -12.79
C LYS A 193 11.35 -5.21 -13.29
N GLY A 194 12.56 -4.69 -13.06
CA GLY A 194 13.82 -5.37 -13.38
C GLY A 194 14.20 -5.34 -14.86
N LEU A 195 13.68 -4.35 -15.59
CA LEU A 195 14.13 -3.92 -16.91
C LEU A 195 15.00 -2.67 -16.76
#